data_AF-A0A0F8XNQ3-F1
#
_entry.id   AF-A0A0F8XNQ3-F1
#
_cell.length_a   1.000
_cell.length_b   1.000
_cell.length_c   1.000
_cell.angle_alpha   90.00
_cell.angle_beta   90.00
_cell.angle_gamma   90.00
#
_symmetry.space_group_name_H-M   'P 1'
#
loop_
_entity.id
_entity.type
_entity.pdbx_description
1 polymer ?
#
loop_
_entity_poly.entity_id
_entity_poly.type
_entity_poly.pdbx_seq_one_letter_code
_entity_poly.pdbx_strand_id
1 'polypeptide(L)'
;MSEEAVASEAATGISENWLDEHDYLGDDDKKTLSKYTSQEDANKGAANAIRQVGKSVSFPDDKTSDEDREAFDTKMHAYRGVPEKVEDYELDRSSIPEHLTYDEELDKAFREVSLEAKADKATASKYYGMYNKLMLARHQAMESQAKEAEQGLRDDPDFDF
;
A
#
# COMPACT_ATOMS: atom_id res chain seq x y z
N MET A 1 30.41 28.09 -59.34
CA MET A 1 30.81 27.69 -57.97
C MET A 1 30.12 28.63 -57.00
N SER A 2 29.43 28.01 -56.04
CA SER A 2 28.94 28.57 -54.78
C SER A 2 27.66 29.41 -54.83
N GLU A 3 26.54 28.67 -54.76
CA GLU A 3 25.43 28.95 -53.85
C GLU A 3 25.91 29.56 -52.52
N GLU A 4 25.23 30.60 -52.05
CA GLU A 4 24.99 30.74 -50.62
C GLU A 4 23.58 31.28 -50.39
N ALA A 5 22.87 30.56 -49.52
CA ALA A 5 21.44 30.47 -49.44
C ALA A 5 20.82 31.62 -48.65
N VAL A 6 19.66 32.07 -49.14
CA VAL A 6 18.64 32.72 -48.32
C VAL A 6 17.94 31.62 -47.51
N ALA A 7 18.15 31.60 -46.19
CA ALA A 7 17.36 30.82 -45.24
C ALA A 7 17.28 31.61 -43.93
N SER A 8 16.21 32.39 -43.74
CA SER A 8 15.04 31.94 -42.97
C SER A 8 15.39 31.70 -41.50
N GLU A 9 15.61 32.79 -40.74
CA GLU A 9 15.42 32.75 -39.29
C GLU A 9 13.93 32.52 -39.03
N ALA A 10 13.62 31.27 -38.69
CA ALA A 10 12.33 30.83 -38.25
C ALA A 10 11.92 31.61 -36.99
N ALA A 11 10.74 32.23 -37.05
CA ALA A 11 10.04 32.79 -35.92
C ALA A 11 9.92 31.74 -34.81
N THR A 12 10.57 31.98 -33.68
CA THR A 12 10.32 31.28 -32.41
C THR A 12 9.02 31.80 -31.80
N GLY A 13 7.90 31.40 -32.37
CA GLY A 13 6.59 31.47 -31.72
C GLY A 13 6.47 30.33 -30.74
N ILE A 14 6.71 30.61 -29.46
CA ILE A 14 6.43 29.70 -28.35
C ILE A 14 4.90 29.55 -28.28
N SER A 15 4.32 28.42 -28.72
CA SER A 15 2.97 28.03 -28.27
C SER A 15 3.12 27.37 -26.90
N GLU A 16 2.93 28.17 -25.85
CA GLU A 16 3.19 27.75 -24.46
C GLU A 16 2.08 26.84 -23.91
N ASN A 17 0.97 26.69 -24.64
CA ASN A 17 -0.10 25.75 -24.33
C ASN A 17 -0.79 25.31 -25.63
N TRP A 18 -0.95 24.00 -25.86
CA TRP A 18 -1.63 23.46 -27.05
C TRP A 18 -3.09 23.92 -27.16
N LEU A 19 -3.65 24.47 -26.08
CA LEU A 19 -4.98 25.05 -26.02
C LEU A 19 -5.09 26.44 -26.66
N ASP A 20 -3.98 27.14 -26.84
CA ASP A 20 -3.95 28.48 -27.43
C ASP A 20 -4.18 28.43 -28.94
N GLU A 21 -3.99 27.26 -29.56
CA GLU A 21 -4.28 26.97 -30.97
C GLU A 21 -5.77 26.65 -31.22
N HIS A 22 -6.61 26.75 -30.18
CA HIS A 22 -8.03 26.39 -30.21
C HIS A 22 -8.91 27.50 -29.62
N ASP A 23 -9.11 28.54 -30.42
CA ASP A 23 -9.90 29.75 -30.18
C ASP A 23 -11.43 29.54 -30.17
N TYR A 24 -11.88 28.35 -30.57
CA TYR A 24 -13.28 27.91 -30.43
C TYR A 24 -13.62 27.35 -29.03
N LEU A 25 -12.62 27.12 -28.18
CA LEU A 25 -12.83 26.64 -26.82
C LEU A 25 -13.19 27.80 -25.88
N GLY A 26 -14.24 27.63 -25.08
CA GLY A 26 -14.55 28.56 -23.99
C GLY A 26 -13.54 28.45 -22.85
N ASP A 27 -13.53 29.46 -21.96
CA ASP A 27 -12.60 29.51 -20.82
C ASP A 27 -12.72 28.28 -19.90
N ASP A 28 -13.94 27.76 -19.70
CA ASP A 28 -14.20 26.57 -18.89
C ASP A 28 -13.66 25.28 -19.54
N ASP A 29 -13.74 25.18 -20.87
CA ASP A 29 -13.19 24.04 -21.63
C ASP A 29 -11.66 24.06 -21.58
N LYS A 30 -11.06 25.24 -21.76
CA LYS A 30 -9.60 25.44 -21.63
C LYS A 30 -9.12 25.06 -20.23
N LYS A 31 -9.83 25.49 -19.18
CA LYS A 31 -9.53 25.12 -17.80
C LYS A 31 -9.65 23.60 -17.55
N THR A 32 -10.62 22.94 -18.19
CA THR A 32 -10.81 21.50 -18.04
C THR A 32 -9.72 20.70 -18.77
N LEU A 33 -9.28 21.19 -19.93
CA LEU A 33 -8.28 20.54 -20.77
C LEU A 33 -6.84 20.89 -20.38
N SER A 34 -6.61 21.95 -19.60
CA SER A 34 -5.26 22.38 -19.16
C SER A 34 -4.54 21.36 -18.28
N LYS A 35 -5.24 20.34 -17.77
CA LYS A 35 -4.67 19.21 -17.06
C LYS A 35 -3.96 18.20 -17.96
N TYR A 36 -4.13 18.31 -19.28
CA TYR A 36 -3.50 17.45 -20.27
C TYR A 36 -2.37 18.21 -20.98
N THR A 37 -1.23 17.55 -21.16
CA THR A 37 -0.03 18.14 -21.76
C THR A 37 -0.16 18.32 -23.28
N SER A 38 -1.05 17.56 -23.93
CA SER A 38 -1.29 17.62 -25.38
C SER A 38 -2.72 17.24 -25.76
N GLN A 39 -3.12 17.57 -26.99
CA GLN A 39 -4.40 17.17 -27.58
C GLN A 39 -4.57 15.64 -27.61
N GLU A 40 -3.50 14.89 -27.89
CA GLU A 40 -3.53 13.44 -27.89
C GLU A 40 -3.82 12.87 -26.50
N ASP A 41 -3.25 13.44 -25.44
CA ASP A 41 -3.52 13.02 -24.07
C ASP A 41 -4.94 13.39 -23.62
N ALA A 42 -5.46 14.54 -24.06
CA ALA A 42 -6.86 14.88 -23.87
C ALA A 42 -7.81 13.87 -24.56
N ASN A 43 -7.49 13.46 -25.79
CA ASN A 43 -8.25 12.44 -26.52
C ASN A 43 -8.18 11.05 -25.85
N LYS A 44 -7.02 10.64 -25.34
CA LYS A 44 -6.88 9.42 -24.53
C LYS A 44 -7.70 9.51 -23.24
N GLY A 45 -7.68 10.67 -22.58
CA GLY A 45 -8.50 10.98 -21.42
C GLY A 45 -10.00 10.86 -21.71
N ALA A 46 -10.46 11.43 -22.81
CA ALA A 46 -11.84 11.34 -23.27
C ALA A 46 -12.24 9.89 -23.62
N ALA A 47 -11.38 9.15 -24.32
CA ALA A 47 -11.61 7.74 -24.62
C ALA A 47 -11.71 6.89 -23.33
N ASN A 48 -10.88 7.16 -22.33
CA ASN A 48 -10.98 6.51 -21.03
C ASN A 48 -12.25 6.90 -20.27
N ALA A 49 -12.65 8.17 -20.31
CA ALA A 49 -13.91 8.63 -19.72
C ALA A 49 -15.12 7.94 -20.37
N ILE A 50 -15.17 7.88 -21.71
CA ILE A 50 -16.22 7.17 -22.45
C ILE A 50 -16.26 5.68 -22.09
N ARG A 51 -15.10 5.03 -21.93
CA ARG A 51 -15.03 3.63 -21.45
C ARG A 51 -15.53 3.44 -20.03
N GLN A 52 -15.52 4.49 -19.21
CA GLN A 52 -16.03 4.45 -17.83
C GLN A 52 -17.52 4.83 -17.75
N VAL A 53 -18.01 5.66 -18.67
CA VAL A 53 -19.44 5.96 -18.80
C VAL A 53 -20.20 4.65 -19.06
N GLY A 54 -21.07 4.27 -18.13
CA GLY A 54 -21.85 3.02 -18.17
C GLY A 54 -21.24 1.85 -17.40
N LYS A 55 -20.00 1.95 -16.92
CA LYS A 55 -19.45 1.00 -15.93
C LYS A 55 -20.02 1.33 -14.55
N SER A 56 -21.26 0.96 -14.31
CA SER A 56 -21.86 1.02 -12.98
C SER A 56 -21.16 0.00 -12.08
N VAL A 57 -20.61 0.45 -10.96
CA VAL A 57 -20.15 -0.46 -9.90
C VAL A 57 -21.41 -1.03 -9.26
N SER A 58 -21.79 -2.24 -9.65
CA SER A 58 -22.89 -2.95 -9.00
C SER A 58 -22.35 -3.55 -7.71
N PHE A 59 -22.83 -3.04 -6.58
CA PHE A 59 -22.62 -3.69 -5.30
C PHE A 59 -23.56 -4.88 -5.18
N PRO A 60 -23.12 -6.00 -4.58
CA PRO A 60 -23.98 -7.14 -4.32
C PRO A 60 -25.18 -6.70 -3.47
N ASP A 61 -26.37 -7.10 -3.91
CA ASP A 61 -27.62 -6.96 -3.17
C ASP A 61 -28.17 -8.35 -2.76
N ASP A 62 -29.31 -8.39 -2.08
CA ASP A 62 -29.93 -9.65 -1.64
C ASP A 62 -30.37 -10.57 -2.79
N LYS A 63 -30.28 -10.12 -4.04
CA LYS A 63 -30.64 -10.88 -5.25
C LYS A 63 -29.41 -11.35 -6.03
N THR A 64 -28.22 -10.93 -5.64
CA THR A 64 -26.97 -11.33 -6.26
C THR A 64 -26.67 -12.78 -5.89
N SER A 65 -26.29 -13.59 -6.87
CA SER A 65 -25.95 -14.99 -6.61
C SER A 65 -24.74 -15.09 -5.66
N ASP A 66 -24.64 -16.19 -4.91
CA ASP A 66 -23.50 -16.40 -4.01
C ASP A 66 -22.16 -16.39 -4.77
N GLU A 67 -22.15 -16.92 -6.00
CA GLU A 67 -20.98 -16.94 -6.89
C GLU A 67 -20.55 -15.54 -7.33
N ASP A 68 -21.51 -14.68 -7.72
CA ASP A 68 -21.21 -13.29 -8.08
C ASP A 68 -20.77 -12.45 -6.88
N ARG A 69 -21.31 -12.77 -5.69
CA ARG A 69 -20.94 -12.12 -4.43
C ARG A 69 -19.52 -12.50 -4.03
N GLU A 70 -19.15 -13.77 -4.13
CA GLU A 70 -17.77 -14.23 -3.87
C GLU A 70 -16.77 -13.62 -4.87
N ALA A 71 -17.15 -13.51 -6.15
CA ALA A 71 -16.32 -12.85 -7.16
C ALA A 71 -16.13 -11.35 -6.88
N PHE A 72 -17.17 -10.68 -6.38
CA PHE A 72 -17.10 -9.28 -5.95
C PHE A 72 -16.21 -9.13 -4.71
N ASP A 73 -16.41 -9.95 -3.70
CA ASP A 73 -15.66 -9.91 -2.45
C ASP A 73 -14.17 -10.19 -2.72
N THR A 74 -13.85 -11.15 -3.57
CA THR A 74 -12.47 -11.42 -4.01
C THR A 74 -11.82 -10.19 -4.64
N LYS A 75 -12.52 -9.48 -5.53
CA LYS A 75 -12.02 -8.24 -6.14
C LYS A 75 -11.84 -7.13 -5.10
N MET A 76 -12.76 -7.01 -4.15
CA MET A 76 -12.66 -6.02 -3.08
C MET A 76 -11.51 -6.33 -2.12
N HIS A 77 -11.27 -7.59 -1.78
CA HIS A 77 -10.13 -8.01 -0.99
C HIS A 77 -8.81 -7.69 -1.69
N ALA A 78 -8.70 -7.98 -2.99
CA ALA A 78 -7.53 -7.60 -3.79
C ALA A 78 -7.33 -6.07 -3.80
N TYR A 79 -8.41 -5.29 -3.97
CA TYR A 79 -8.34 -3.82 -3.93
C TYR A 79 -7.91 -3.29 -2.55
N ARG A 80 -8.33 -3.94 -1.47
CA ARG A 80 -7.93 -3.63 -0.09
C ARG A 80 -6.49 -4.06 0.23
N GLY A 81 -5.81 -4.76 -0.67
CA GLY A 81 -4.45 -5.24 -0.46
C GLY A 81 -4.37 -6.46 0.47
N VAL A 82 -5.42 -7.28 0.50
CA VAL A 82 -5.39 -8.60 1.14
C VAL A 82 -4.53 -9.52 0.27
N PRO A 83 -3.47 -10.13 0.82
CA PRO A 83 -2.67 -11.10 0.08
C PRO A 83 -3.46 -12.34 -0.35
N GLU A 84 -3.09 -12.93 -1.49
CA GLU A 84 -3.69 -14.20 -1.96
C GLU A 84 -3.05 -15.41 -1.28
N LYS A 85 -1.80 -15.26 -0.82
CA LYS A 85 -0.99 -16.34 -0.25
C LYS A 85 -0.49 -15.98 1.14
N VAL A 86 -0.24 -17.01 1.94
CA VAL A 86 0.27 -16.90 3.32
C VAL A 86 1.65 -16.24 3.32
N GLU A 87 2.48 -16.54 2.32
CA GLU A 87 3.87 -16.08 2.24
C GLU A 87 4.00 -14.58 1.95
N ASP A 88 2.96 -13.96 1.40
CA ASP A 88 2.95 -12.55 0.99
C ASP A 88 2.73 -11.58 2.17
N TYR A 89 2.48 -12.12 3.37
CA TYR A 89 2.45 -11.36 4.61
C TYR A 89 3.88 -11.08 5.11
N GLU A 90 4.24 -9.80 5.11
CA GLU A 90 5.52 -9.30 5.62
C GLU A 90 5.43 -9.09 7.12
N LEU A 91 6.04 -10.01 7.88
CA LEU A 91 6.14 -9.93 9.33
C LEU A 91 7.49 -9.31 9.69
N ASP A 92 7.48 -8.09 10.22
CA ASP A 92 8.69 -7.37 10.62
C ASP A 92 9.24 -7.92 11.95
N ARG A 93 10.44 -8.51 11.87
CA ARG A 93 11.16 -9.11 12.99
C ARG A 93 12.25 -8.20 13.56
N SER A 94 12.46 -7.02 12.98
CA SER A 94 13.57 -6.11 13.35
C SER A 94 13.55 -5.67 14.81
N SER A 95 12.37 -5.70 15.46
CA SER A 95 12.22 -5.34 16.86
C SER A 95 12.64 -6.42 17.85
N ILE A 96 12.81 -7.68 17.40
CA ILE A 96 13.11 -8.82 18.27
C ILE A 96 14.64 -8.96 18.42
N PRO A 97 15.20 -8.91 19.65
CA PRO A 97 16.62 -9.15 19.87
C PRO A 97 17.08 -10.55 19.43
N GLU A 98 18.29 -10.65 18.88
CA GLU A 98 18.84 -11.92 18.35
C GLU A 98 18.99 -13.05 19.38
N HIS A 99 19.07 -12.71 20.67
CA HIS A 99 19.20 -13.69 21.75
C HIS A 99 17.87 -14.36 22.12
N LEU A 100 16.74 -13.84 21.65
CA LEU A 100 15.44 -14.47 21.86
C LEU A 100 15.17 -15.48 20.76
N THR A 101 14.81 -16.71 21.16
CA THR A 101 14.39 -17.73 20.22
C THR A 101 13.10 -17.31 19.55
N TYR A 102 13.15 -17.26 18.22
CA TYR A 102 12.01 -16.95 17.39
C TYR A 102 11.25 -18.24 17.04
N ASP A 103 9.93 -18.18 17.13
CA ASP A 103 9.04 -19.31 16.84
C ASP A 103 8.52 -19.21 15.40
N GLU A 104 9.11 -20.01 14.51
CA GLU A 104 8.71 -20.05 13.10
C GLU A 104 7.29 -20.63 12.91
N GLU A 105 6.86 -21.52 13.80
CA GLU A 105 5.52 -22.12 13.72
C GLU A 105 4.46 -21.08 14.08
N LEU A 106 4.72 -20.26 15.09
CA LEU A 106 3.82 -19.18 15.48
C LEU A 106 3.63 -18.15 14.37
N ASP A 107 4.69 -17.79 13.67
CA ASP A 107 4.60 -16.84 12.57
C ASP A 107 3.87 -17.42 11.37
N LYS A 108 4.08 -18.71 11.09
CA LYS A 108 3.30 -19.40 10.07
C LYS A 108 1.81 -19.38 10.43
N ALA A 109 1.47 -19.71 11.67
CA ALA A 109 0.10 -19.66 12.17
C ALA A 109 -0.48 -18.24 12.10
N PHE A 110 0.30 -17.20 12.41
CA PHE A 110 -0.14 -15.81 12.31
C PHE A 110 -0.50 -15.43 10.87
N ARG A 111 0.31 -15.84 9.88
CA ARG A 111 0.03 -15.60 8.46
C ARG A 111 -1.19 -16.37 7.98
N GLU A 112 -1.36 -17.62 8.42
CA GLU A 112 -2.53 -18.44 8.09
C GLU A 112 -3.82 -17.79 8.62
N VAL A 113 -3.83 -17.38 9.90
CA VAL A 113 -4.97 -16.68 10.52
C VAL A 113 -5.23 -15.33 9.83
N SER A 114 -4.18 -14.60 9.45
CA SER A 114 -4.33 -13.32 8.74
C SER A 114 -4.99 -13.51 7.38
N LEU A 115 -4.61 -14.57 6.64
CA LEU A 115 -5.20 -14.92 5.35
C LEU A 115 -6.66 -15.36 5.50
N GLU A 116 -6.96 -16.19 6.48
CA GLU A 116 -8.32 -16.64 6.79
C GLU A 116 -9.23 -15.46 7.16
N ALA A 117 -8.72 -14.54 8.00
CA ALA A 117 -9.42 -13.33 8.41
C ALA A 117 -9.50 -12.25 7.31
N LYS A 118 -8.91 -12.48 6.13
CA LYS A 118 -8.81 -11.51 5.02
C LYS A 118 -8.25 -10.15 5.47
N ALA A 119 -7.24 -10.19 6.34
CA ALA A 119 -6.55 -8.98 6.79
C ALA A 119 -5.69 -8.40 5.67
N ASP A 120 -5.71 -7.09 5.48
CA ASP A 120 -4.74 -6.44 4.60
C ASP A 120 -3.33 -6.46 5.21
N LYS A 121 -2.30 -6.28 4.38
CA LYS A 121 -0.90 -6.31 4.83
C LYS A 121 -0.59 -5.31 5.95
N ALA A 122 -1.15 -4.10 5.88
CA ALA A 122 -0.88 -3.06 6.87
C ALA A 122 -1.49 -3.41 8.23
N THR A 123 -2.71 -3.94 8.22
CA THR A 123 -3.41 -4.42 9.41
C THR A 123 -2.68 -5.61 10.04
N ALA A 124 -2.29 -6.61 9.24
CA ALA A 124 -1.54 -7.76 9.72
C ALA A 124 -0.18 -7.35 10.32
N SER A 125 0.58 -6.49 9.63
CA SER A 125 1.87 -5.96 10.12
C SER A 125 1.70 -5.18 11.43
N LYS A 126 0.66 -4.36 11.55
CA LYS A 126 0.36 -3.61 12.78
C LYS A 126 0.09 -4.53 13.97
N TYR A 127 -0.74 -5.56 13.79
CA TYR A 127 -1.05 -6.52 14.86
C TYR A 127 0.18 -7.34 15.24
N TYR A 128 0.97 -7.76 14.27
CA TYR A 128 2.21 -8.47 14.50
C TYR A 128 3.21 -7.62 15.31
N GLY A 129 3.41 -6.36 14.93
CA GLY A 129 4.26 -5.43 15.68
C GLY A 129 3.75 -5.16 17.10
N MET A 130 2.44 -5.13 17.32
CA MET A 130 1.85 -5.02 18.65
C MET A 130 2.13 -6.27 19.50
N TYR A 131 1.98 -7.45 18.91
CA TYR A 131 2.32 -8.72 19.56
C TYR A 131 3.79 -8.76 19.99
N ASN A 132 4.72 -8.41 19.09
CA ASN A 132 6.15 -8.37 19.39
C ASN A 132 6.47 -7.42 20.54
N LYS A 133 5.88 -6.22 20.55
CA LYS A 133 6.05 -5.27 21.66
C LYS A 133 5.57 -5.83 23.00
N LEU A 134 4.42 -6.50 23.02
CA LEU A 134 3.88 -7.10 24.24
C LEU A 134 4.75 -8.26 24.74
N MET A 135 5.21 -9.11 23.83
CA MET A 135 6.11 -10.22 24.13
C MET A 135 7.42 -9.70 24.76
N LEU A 136 8.03 -8.69 24.15
CA LEU A 136 9.27 -8.09 24.66
C LEU A 136 9.08 -7.41 26.03
N ALA A 137 7.98 -6.68 26.21
CA ALA A 137 7.66 -6.05 27.49
C ALA A 137 7.50 -7.11 28.61
N ARG A 138 6.84 -8.23 28.29
CA ARG A 138 6.71 -9.35 29.23
C ARG A 138 8.06 -10.01 29.54
N HIS A 139 8.92 -10.20 28.54
CA HIS A 139 10.25 -10.74 28.73
C HIS A 139 11.10 -9.86 29.66
N GLN A 140 11.13 -8.55 29.40
CA GLN A 140 11.85 -7.57 30.24
C GLN A 140 11.35 -7.54 31.68
N ALA A 141 10.04 -7.64 31.90
CA ALA A 141 9.46 -7.72 33.23
C ALA A 141 9.89 -9.00 33.96
N MET A 142 9.90 -10.16 33.28
CA MET A 142 10.34 -11.43 33.86
C MET A 142 11.84 -11.44 34.16
N GLU A 143 12.68 -10.90 33.28
CA GLU A 143 14.12 -10.77 33.54
C GLU A 143 14.42 -9.87 34.75
N SER A 144 13.67 -8.76 34.88
CA SER A 144 13.83 -7.85 36.01
C SER A 144 13.46 -8.55 37.33
N GLN A 145 12.35 -9.28 37.35
CA GLN A 145 11.94 -10.07 38.52
C GLN A 145 12.94 -11.20 38.84
N ALA A 146 13.49 -11.87 37.83
CA ALA A 146 14.49 -12.91 38.03
C ALA A 146 15.79 -12.34 38.64
N LYS A 147 16.25 -11.18 38.13
CA LYS A 147 17.44 -10.50 38.68
C LYS A 147 17.22 -10.01 40.11
N GLU A 148 16.06 -9.45 40.41
CA GLU A 148 15.70 -9.03 41.77
C GLU A 148 15.64 -10.24 42.72
N ALA A 149 15.08 -11.37 42.27
CA ALA A 149 15.05 -12.61 43.04
C ALA A 149 16.46 -13.17 43.28
N GLU A 150 17.31 -13.23 42.24
CA GLU A 150 18.71 -13.66 42.36
C GLU A 150 19.51 -12.76 43.30
N GLN A 151 19.32 -11.44 43.21
CA GLN A 151 19.99 -10.50 44.09
C GLN A 151 19.50 -10.67 45.54
N GLY A 152 18.20 -10.82 45.77
CA GLY A 152 17.65 -11.11 47.09
C GLY A 152 18.19 -12.41 47.70
N LEU A 153 18.35 -13.46 46.87
CA LEU A 153 18.98 -14.73 47.27
C LEU A 153 20.48 -14.57 47.59
N ARG A 154 21.20 -13.72 46.85
CA ARG A 154 22.61 -13.45 47.10
C ARG A 154 22.85 -12.59 48.35
N ASP A 155 21.92 -11.68 48.65
CA ASP A 155 21.97 -10.79 49.79
C ASP A 155 21.37 -11.43 51.07
N ASP A 156 20.81 -12.64 50.97
CA ASP A 156 20.32 -13.43 52.10
C ASP A 156 21.51 -14.04 52.88
N PRO A 157 21.76 -13.61 54.12
CA PRO A 157 22.87 -14.12 54.93
C PRO A 157 22.75 -15.59 55.32
N ASP A 158 21.57 -16.21 55.16
CA ASP A 158 21.33 -17.61 55.47
C ASP A 158 21.41 -18.52 54.22
N PHE A 159 21.68 -17.97 53.03
CA PHE A 159 21.81 -18.71 51.78
C PHE A 159 23.27 -19.17 51.53
N ASP A 160 23.63 -20.34 52.05
CA ASP A 160 24.95 -20.98 51.87
C ASP A 160 24.94 -21.90 50.62
N PHE A 161 25.97 -21.77 49.75
CA PHE A 161 26.10 -22.45 48.45
C PHE A 161 26.45 -23.95 48.54
#